data_AF-A0A2K9NMK9-F1
#
_entry.id   AF-A0A2K9NMK9-F1
#
_cell.length_a   1.000
_cell.length_b   1.000
_cell.length_c   1.000
_cell.angle_alpha   90.00
_cell.angle_beta   90.00
_cell.angle_gamma   90.00
#
_symmetry.space_group_name_H-M   'P 1'
#
loop_
_entity.id
_entity.type
_entity.pdbx_description
1 polymer ?
#
loop_
_entity_poly.entity_id
_entity_poly.type
_entity_poly.pdbx_seq_one_letter_code
_entity_poly.pdbx_strand_id
1 'polypeptide(L)'
;MKMFSLLALLISAPVMAASDSVGVFYRPEKVVVLVNERGEEADLQNLIRRLGAGKNSFQSISQDKTIKVVCGKSEIEASCTFTFFPGSNVTINSNRSVEAQTTLEDLGIALVDDISVGYESSMGDKFTLEVANGNIHFLGSKKILK
;
A
#
# COMPACT_ATOMS: atom_id res chain seq x y z
N MET A 1 -9.38 55.97 29.40
CA MET A 1 -9.74 55.33 28.12
C MET A 1 -8.46 54.89 27.43
N LYS A 2 -8.06 53.62 27.60
CA LYS A 2 -6.93 53.01 26.88
C LYS A 2 -7.43 51.69 26.30
N MET A 3 -7.84 51.80 25.05
CA MET A 3 -8.15 50.73 24.12
C MET A 3 -6.81 50.26 23.56
N PHE A 4 -6.38 49.03 23.85
CA PHE A 4 -5.27 48.43 23.12
C PHE A 4 -5.40 46.90 23.05
N SER A 5 -5.63 46.48 21.81
CA SER A 5 -5.27 45.23 21.14
C SER A 5 -5.61 43.89 21.78
N LEU A 6 -6.72 43.36 21.29
CA LEU A 6 -6.90 41.98 20.88
C LEU A 6 -5.78 41.55 19.90
N LEU A 7 -5.02 40.50 20.20
CA LEU A 7 -4.35 39.71 19.17
C LEU A 7 -4.34 38.25 19.59
N ALA A 8 -5.36 37.52 19.14
CA ALA A 8 -5.44 36.07 19.29
C ALA A 8 -4.35 35.43 18.42
N LEU A 9 -3.39 34.76 19.07
CA LEU A 9 -2.42 33.90 18.42
C LEU A 9 -3.17 32.64 17.93
N LEU A 10 -3.65 32.68 16.68
CA LEU A 10 -4.00 31.47 15.95
C LEU A 10 -2.69 30.76 15.59
N ILE A 11 -2.24 29.89 16.49
CA ILE A 11 -1.15 28.97 16.22
C ILE A 11 -1.68 28.00 15.16
N SER A 12 -1.37 28.28 13.90
CA SER A 12 -1.56 27.36 12.79
C SER A 12 -0.63 26.18 13.01
N ALA A 13 -1.13 25.13 13.68
CA ALA A 13 -0.44 23.85 13.68
C ALA A 13 -0.31 23.40 12.21
N PRO A 14 0.91 23.11 11.72
CA PRO A 14 1.05 22.49 10.42
C PRO A 14 0.38 21.13 10.51
N VAL A 15 -0.79 21.00 9.87
CA VAL A 15 -1.36 19.69 9.54
C VAL A 15 -0.39 19.07 8.57
N MET A 16 0.58 18.31 9.08
CA MET A 16 1.40 17.45 8.24
C MET A 16 0.45 16.40 7.66
N ALA A 17 0.10 16.57 6.39
CA ALA A 17 -0.56 15.52 5.64
C ALA A 17 0.33 14.28 5.71
N ALA A 18 -0.27 13.12 5.97
CA ALA A 18 0.46 11.85 5.96
C ALA A 18 1.24 11.72 4.64
N SER A 19 2.55 11.49 4.75
CA SER A 19 3.48 11.30 3.63
C SER A 19 3.12 10.06 2.80
N ASP A 20 2.32 9.18 3.40
CA ASP A 20 2.00 7.85 2.90
C ASP A 20 0.52 7.83 2.54
N SER A 21 0.22 7.32 1.35
CA SER A 21 -1.13 7.29 0.81
C SER A 21 -1.47 5.91 0.29
N VAL A 22 -2.65 5.42 0.65
CA VAL A 22 -3.24 4.21 0.09
C VAL A 22 -4.61 4.52 -0.50
N GLY A 23 -4.84 4.04 -1.71
CA GLY A 23 -6.14 4.09 -2.39
C GLY A 23 -6.57 2.69 -2.80
N VAL A 24 -7.77 2.28 -2.38
CA VAL A 24 -8.37 1.00 -2.78
C VAL A 24 -9.54 1.25 -3.72
N PHE A 25 -9.47 0.65 -4.91
CA PHE A 25 -10.42 0.82 -6.01
C PHE A 25 -11.07 -0.51 -6.36
N TYR A 26 -12.40 -0.58 -6.19
CA TYR A 26 -13.19 -1.75 -6.54
C TYR A 26 -13.79 -1.60 -7.93
N ARG A 27 -13.62 -2.63 -8.75
CA ARG A 27 -14.27 -2.81 -10.05
C ARG A 27 -14.93 -4.20 -10.08
N PRO A 28 -15.96 -4.42 -10.92
CA PRO A 28 -16.59 -5.74 -11.06
C PRO A 28 -15.60 -6.87 -11.36
N GLU A 29 -14.53 -6.55 -12.10
CA GLU A 29 -13.57 -7.52 -12.60
C GLU A 29 -12.27 -7.61 -11.79
N LYS A 30 -12.02 -6.67 -10.86
CA LYS A 30 -10.76 -6.60 -10.09
C LYS A 30 -10.82 -5.62 -8.92
N VAL A 31 -9.86 -5.76 -8.01
CA VAL A 31 -9.51 -4.75 -7.02
C VAL A 31 -8.12 -4.22 -7.31
N VAL A 32 -7.95 -2.90 -7.25
CA VAL A 32 -6.65 -2.25 -7.39
C VAL A 32 -6.34 -1.52 -6.10
N VAL A 33 -5.17 -1.78 -5.54
CA VAL A 33 -4.61 -1.04 -4.41
C VAL A 33 -3.40 -0.27 -4.90
N LEU A 34 -3.39 1.03 -4.64
CA LEU A 34 -2.28 1.91 -4.94
C LEU A 34 -1.71 2.43 -3.64
N VAL A 35 -0.43 2.20 -3.41
CA VAL A 35 0.33 2.67 -2.25
C VAL A 35 1.40 3.61 -2.76
N ASN A 36 1.48 4.83 -2.22
CA ASN A 36 2.62 5.71 -2.42
C ASN A 36 3.17 6.16 -1.09
N GLU A 37 4.47 6.34 -1.04
CA GLU A 37 5.20 6.75 0.14
C GLU A 37 6.29 7.74 -0.26
N ARG A 38 6.52 8.76 0.57
CA ARG A 38 7.65 9.67 0.41
C ARG A 38 8.56 9.61 1.63
N GLY A 39 9.86 9.65 1.36
CA GLY A 39 10.90 9.58 2.38
C GLY A 39 12.04 8.68 1.91
N GLU A 40 13.26 9.05 2.26
CA GLU A 40 14.41 8.17 2.11
C GLU A 40 14.24 6.98 3.08
N GLU A 41 14.56 5.77 2.63
CA GLU A 41 14.49 4.55 3.45
C GLU A 41 13.12 4.16 4.02
N ALA A 42 12.04 4.69 3.46
CA ALA A 42 10.67 4.42 3.89
C ALA A 42 10.23 2.94 3.65
N ASP A 43 9.15 2.49 4.28
CA ASP A 43 8.78 1.06 4.36
C ASP A 43 8.52 0.43 2.99
N LEU A 44 7.87 1.17 2.09
CA LEU A 44 7.64 0.78 0.70
C LEU A 44 8.95 0.74 -0.08
N GLN A 45 9.88 1.66 0.16
CA GLN A 45 11.21 1.58 -0.45
C GLN A 45 11.96 0.31 -0.01
N ASN A 46 11.86 -0.04 1.27
CA ASN A 46 12.45 -1.24 1.85
C ASN A 46 11.80 -2.51 1.28
N LEU A 47 10.47 -2.54 1.20
CA LEU A 47 9.71 -3.63 0.57
C LEU A 47 10.16 -3.83 -0.87
N ILE A 48 10.17 -2.78 -1.69
CA ILE A 48 10.56 -2.86 -3.11
C ILE A 48 11.97 -3.45 -3.26
N ARG A 49 12.94 -3.00 -2.43
CA ARG A 49 14.30 -3.55 -2.41
C ARG A 49 14.31 -5.05 -2.06
N ARG A 50 13.53 -5.45 -1.07
CA ARG A 50 13.45 -6.85 -0.63
C ARG A 50 12.80 -7.74 -1.68
N LEU A 51 11.74 -7.28 -2.36
CA LEU A 51 11.08 -8.03 -3.45
C LEU A 51 11.95 -8.22 -4.70
N GLY A 52 13.23 -7.83 -4.67
CA GLY A 52 14.16 -8.05 -5.78
C GLY A 52 14.03 -7.02 -6.90
N ALA A 53 13.34 -5.89 -6.66
CA ALA A 53 13.57 -4.71 -7.49
C ALA A 53 15.05 -4.38 -7.39
N GLY A 54 15.76 -4.28 -8.51
CA GLY A 54 17.11 -3.74 -8.53
C GLY A 54 17.10 -2.26 -8.11
N LYS A 55 17.60 -1.37 -8.97
CA LYS A 55 17.73 0.04 -8.55
C LYS A 55 16.39 0.81 -8.50
N ASN A 56 15.42 0.53 -9.40
CA ASN A 56 14.31 1.48 -9.62
C ASN A 56 12.90 0.87 -9.73
N SER A 57 12.71 -0.39 -10.10
CA SER A 57 11.37 -0.95 -10.32
C SER A 57 11.31 -2.48 -10.16
N PHE A 58 10.09 -2.95 -9.88
CA PHE A 58 9.74 -4.36 -9.79
C PHE A 58 8.38 -4.59 -10.45
N GLN A 59 8.26 -5.66 -11.22
CA GLN A 59 6.98 -6.07 -11.78
C GLN A 59 6.89 -7.59 -11.74
N SER A 60 5.78 -8.10 -11.24
CA SER A 60 5.48 -9.51 -11.23
C SER A 60 3.99 -9.78 -11.42
N ILE A 61 3.69 -10.97 -11.92
CA ILE A 61 2.34 -11.52 -12.08
C ILE A 61 2.42 -12.95 -11.56
N SER A 62 1.48 -13.34 -10.68
CA SER A 62 1.42 -14.69 -10.15
C SER A 62 1.21 -15.71 -11.27
N GLN A 63 1.65 -16.96 -11.07
CA GLN A 63 1.51 -18.02 -12.08
C GLN A 63 0.05 -18.22 -12.53
N ASP A 64 -0.89 -18.12 -11.59
CA ASP A 64 -2.35 -18.21 -11.84
C ASP A 64 -2.96 -16.92 -12.43
N LYS A 65 -2.16 -15.86 -12.59
CA LYS A 65 -2.52 -14.53 -13.11
C LYS A 65 -3.57 -13.79 -12.29
N THR A 66 -3.82 -14.20 -11.05
CA THR A 66 -4.79 -13.55 -10.16
C THR A 66 -4.21 -12.34 -9.44
N ILE A 67 -2.89 -12.26 -9.28
CA ILE A 67 -2.20 -11.17 -8.58
C ILE A 67 -1.17 -10.56 -9.52
N LYS A 68 -1.18 -9.23 -9.63
CA LYS A 68 -0.16 -8.45 -10.34
C LYS A 68 0.37 -7.36 -9.43
N VAL A 69 1.69 -7.26 -9.33
CA VAL A 69 2.40 -6.25 -8.55
C VAL A 69 3.28 -5.44 -9.49
N VAL A 70 3.13 -4.12 -9.45
CA VAL A 70 3.97 -3.18 -10.21
C VAL A 70 4.44 -2.10 -9.25
N CYS A 71 5.74 -2.02 -9.05
CA CYS A 71 6.36 -1.08 -8.14
C CYS A 71 7.46 -0.27 -8.84
N GLY A 72 7.61 0.97 -8.40
CA GLY A 72 8.67 1.88 -8.81
C GLY A 72 9.14 2.72 -7.63
N LYS A 73 10.41 3.09 -7.63
CA LYS A 73 10.97 4.02 -6.64
C LYS A 73 11.99 4.98 -7.26
N SER A 74 12.09 6.16 -6.68
CA SER A 74 13.17 7.13 -6.85
C SER A 74 13.99 7.20 -5.56
N GLU A 75 14.80 8.24 -5.38
CA GLU A 75 15.56 8.46 -4.13
C GLU A 75 14.62 8.78 -2.95
N ILE A 76 13.55 9.55 -3.19
CA ILE A 76 12.69 10.11 -2.14
C ILE A 76 11.22 9.69 -2.25
N GLU A 77 10.83 8.90 -3.25
CA GLU A 77 9.46 8.46 -3.46
C GLU A 77 9.41 6.98 -3.86
N ALA A 78 8.38 6.27 -3.43
CA ALA A 78 8.03 4.94 -3.91
C ALA A 78 6.54 4.82 -4.19
N SER A 79 6.19 3.94 -5.13
CA SER A 79 4.83 3.60 -5.47
C SER A 79 4.72 2.12 -5.82
N CYS A 80 3.65 1.47 -5.35
CA CYS A 80 3.26 0.14 -5.76
C CYS A 80 1.78 0.11 -6.14
N THR A 81 1.47 -0.56 -7.24
CA THR A 81 0.13 -0.94 -7.66
C THR A 81 -0.01 -2.45 -7.52
N PHE A 82 -0.92 -2.87 -6.65
CA PHE A 82 -1.33 -4.26 -6.49
C PHE A 82 -2.69 -4.44 -7.17
N THR A 83 -2.78 -5.38 -8.10
CA THR A 83 -4.03 -5.71 -8.81
C THR A 83 -4.42 -7.13 -8.50
N PHE A 84 -5.65 -7.30 -8.03
CA PHE A 84 -6.23 -8.58 -7.64
C PHE A 84 -7.42 -8.90 -8.56
N PHE A 85 -7.33 -9.99 -9.30
CA PHE A 85 -8.41 -10.55 -10.10
C PHE A 85 -9.07 -11.70 -9.33
N PRO A 86 -10.39 -11.89 -9.44
CA PRO A 86 -11.06 -13.02 -8.82
C PRO A 86 -10.41 -14.37 -9.20
N GLY A 87 -10.18 -15.24 -8.22
CA GLY A 87 -9.57 -16.55 -8.41
C GLY A 87 -9.53 -17.35 -7.12
N SER A 88 -8.98 -18.57 -7.16
CA SER A 88 -8.93 -19.47 -5.99
C SER A 88 -8.21 -18.87 -4.78
N ASN A 89 -7.24 -17.99 -5.05
CA ASN A 89 -6.38 -17.39 -4.03
C ASN A 89 -6.74 -15.93 -3.72
N VAL A 90 -7.85 -15.42 -4.26
CA VAL A 90 -8.28 -14.02 -4.12
C VAL A 90 -9.76 -13.99 -3.76
N THR A 91 -10.06 -13.55 -2.54
CA THR A 91 -11.41 -13.34 -2.04
C THR A 91 -11.73 -11.85 -2.04
N ILE A 92 -12.74 -11.45 -2.82
CA ILE A 92 -13.27 -10.08 -2.84
C ILE A 92 -14.61 -10.09 -2.12
N ASN A 93 -14.68 -9.40 -0.98
CA ASN A 93 -15.84 -9.40 -0.11
C ASN A 93 -16.81 -8.25 -0.45
N SER A 94 -18.09 -8.48 -0.13
CA SER A 94 -19.17 -7.50 -0.35
C SER A 94 -18.99 -6.20 0.45
N ASN A 95 -18.24 -6.25 1.55
CA ASN A 95 -17.89 -5.09 2.39
C ASN A 95 -16.73 -4.26 1.83
N ARG A 96 -16.39 -4.42 0.54
CA ARG A 96 -15.24 -3.76 -0.10
C ARG A 96 -13.93 -4.04 0.63
N SER A 97 -13.69 -5.31 0.92
CA SER A 97 -12.36 -5.83 1.24
C SER A 97 -11.87 -6.84 0.20
N VAL A 98 -10.55 -6.97 0.09
CA VAL A 98 -9.88 -8.01 -0.68
C VAL A 98 -8.89 -8.72 0.24
N GLU A 99 -8.90 -10.03 0.17
CA GLU A 99 -7.91 -10.90 0.79
C GLU A 99 -7.29 -11.74 -0.31
N ALA A 100 -5.96 -11.79 -0.38
CA ALA A 100 -5.27 -12.60 -1.36
C ALA A 100 -4.05 -13.30 -0.75
N GLN A 101 -3.78 -14.52 -1.20
CA GLN A 101 -2.63 -15.30 -0.77
C GLN A 101 -1.85 -15.78 -2.00
N THR A 102 -0.52 -15.82 -1.92
CA THR A 102 0.34 -16.42 -2.95
C THR A 102 1.69 -16.73 -2.33
N THR A 103 2.65 -17.21 -3.11
CA THR A 103 4.02 -17.46 -2.65
C THR A 103 5.00 -16.50 -3.31
N LEU A 104 6.18 -16.32 -2.70
CA LEU A 104 7.29 -15.62 -3.36
C LEU A 104 7.64 -16.30 -4.69
N GLU A 105 7.64 -17.63 -4.73
CA GLU A 105 7.90 -18.43 -5.94
C GLU A 105 6.87 -18.17 -7.05
N ASP A 106 5.59 -18.08 -6.71
CA ASP A 106 4.53 -17.78 -7.68
C ASP A 106 4.72 -16.42 -8.36
N LEU A 107 5.30 -15.47 -7.63
CA LEU A 107 5.66 -14.14 -8.14
C LEU A 107 7.09 -14.07 -8.68
N GLY A 108 7.82 -15.19 -8.77
CA GLY A 108 9.21 -15.20 -9.24
C GLY A 108 10.17 -14.37 -8.37
N ILE A 109 9.86 -14.22 -7.09
CA ILE A 109 10.64 -13.50 -6.09
C ILE A 109 11.51 -14.52 -5.36
N ALA A 110 12.79 -14.19 -5.16
CA ALA A 110 13.67 -15.01 -4.33
C ALA A 110 13.15 -15.08 -2.89
N LEU A 111 13.54 -16.13 -2.15
CA LEU A 111 13.21 -16.21 -0.72
C LEU A 111 13.81 -15.00 0.00
N VAL A 112 12.98 -14.34 0.80
CA VAL A 112 13.35 -13.20 1.65
C VAL A 112 12.93 -13.47 3.08
N ASP A 113 13.49 -12.72 4.03
CA ASP A 113 13.05 -12.73 5.42
C ASP A 113 11.57 -12.33 5.53
N ASP A 114 10.98 -12.68 6.68
CA ASP A 114 9.62 -12.27 7.01
C ASP A 114 9.51 -10.73 7.08
N ILE A 115 8.44 -10.19 6.51
CA ILE A 115 8.20 -8.74 6.37
C ILE A 115 6.71 -8.49 6.63
N SER A 116 6.38 -7.47 7.41
CA SER A 116 5.00 -7.01 7.57
C SER A 116 4.96 -5.49 7.41
N VAL A 117 4.15 -5.00 6.48
CA VAL A 117 3.95 -3.57 6.24
C VAL A 117 2.46 -3.25 6.16
N GLY A 118 2.07 -2.09 6.71
CA GLY A 118 0.68 -1.65 6.76
C GLY A 118 0.54 -0.17 6.42
N TYR A 119 -0.47 0.16 5.64
CA TYR A 119 -0.78 1.51 5.18
C TYR A 119 -2.23 1.85 5.48
N GLU A 120 -2.48 3.08 5.91
CA GLU A 120 -3.82 3.61 6.14
C GLU A 120 -3.91 5.05 5.64
N SER A 121 -4.92 5.34 4.84
CA SER A 121 -5.14 6.71 4.35
C SER A 121 -6.01 7.52 5.31
N SER A 122 -5.97 8.85 5.17
CA SER A 122 -6.88 9.76 5.89
C SER A 122 -8.36 9.48 5.60
N MET A 123 -8.66 8.86 4.46
CA MET A 123 -10.00 8.41 4.09
C MET A 123 -10.36 7.04 4.71
N GLY A 124 -9.44 6.39 5.43
CA GLY A 124 -9.59 5.10 6.11
C GLY A 124 -9.53 3.89 5.17
N ASP A 125 -9.03 4.04 3.94
CA ASP A 125 -8.62 2.89 3.15
C ASP A 125 -7.39 2.25 3.81
N LYS A 126 -7.32 0.93 3.86
CA LYS A 126 -6.21 0.20 4.49
C LYS A 126 -5.63 -0.83 3.55
N PHE A 127 -4.33 -1.07 3.67
CA PHE A 127 -3.64 -2.17 3.00
C PHE A 127 -2.53 -2.74 3.88
N THR A 128 -2.46 -4.06 3.96
CA THR A 128 -1.39 -4.79 4.66
C THR A 128 -0.83 -5.84 3.72
N LEU A 129 0.49 -6.02 3.79
CA LEU A 129 1.22 -7.08 3.12
C LEU A 129 2.10 -7.76 4.16
N GLU A 130 1.95 -9.07 4.28
CA GLU A 130 2.76 -9.91 5.15
C GLU A 130 3.46 -10.98 4.30
N VAL A 131 4.78 -11.09 4.46
CA VAL A 131 5.59 -12.19 3.94
C VAL A 131 6.00 -13.04 5.14
N ALA A 132 5.64 -14.31 5.14
CA ALA A 132 5.99 -15.24 6.21
C ALA A 132 6.24 -16.65 5.65
N ASN A 133 7.42 -17.22 5.93
CA ASN A 133 7.80 -18.57 5.47
C ASN A 133 7.62 -18.77 3.95
N GLY A 134 7.95 -17.76 3.15
CA GLY A 134 7.81 -17.80 1.69
C GLY A 134 6.39 -17.57 1.15
N ASN A 135 5.39 -17.44 2.01
CA ASN A 135 4.02 -17.07 1.64
C ASN A 135 3.86 -15.55 1.71
N ILE A 136 2.95 -15.01 0.89
CA ILE A 136 2.57 -13.60 0.90
C ILE A 136 1.06 -13.52 1.12
N HIS A 137 0.65 -12.78 2.14
CA HIS A 137 -0.74 -12.46 2.43
C HIS A 137 -0.99 -10.97 2.22
N PHE A 138 -2.02 -10.66 1.44
CA PHE A 138 -2.47 -9.30 1.17
C PHE A 138 -3.85 -9.08 1.76
N LEU A 139 -4.02 -7.96 2.45
CA LEU A 139 -5.30 -7.52 2.99
C LEU A 139 -5.55 -6.07 2.59
N GLY A 140 -6.56 -5.81 1.78
CA GLY A 140 -6.98 -4.48 1.36
C GLY A 140 -8.41 -4.17 1.76
N SER A 141 -8.70 -2.95 2.21
CA SER A 141 -10.08 -2.54 2.49
C SER A 141 -10.33 -1.08 2.15
N LYS A 142 -11.53 -0.79 1.67
CA LYS A 142 -12.01 0.58 1.43
C LYS A 142 -12.98 0.97 2.53
N LYS A 143 -12.79 2.16 3.12
CA LYS A 143 -13.78 2.69 4.06
C LYS A 143 -15.11 2.88 3.34
N ILE A 144 -16.16 2.28 3.89
CA ILE A 144 -17.54 2.56 3.47
C ILE A 144 -17.96 3.83 4.23
N LEU A 145 -18.12 4.93 3.50
CA LEU A 145 -18.75 6.13 4.05
C LEU A 145 -20.23 5.81 4.30
N LYS A 146 -20.64 5.88 5.56
CA LYS A 146 -22.05 5.73 5.98
C LYS A 146 -22.78 7.06 5.79
#